data_AF-A0A453JQU2-F1
#
_entry.id   AF-A0A453JQU2-F1
#
_cell.length_a   1.000
_cell.length_b   1.000
_cell.length_c   1.000
_cell.angle_alpha   90.00
_cell.angle_beta   90.00
_cell.angle_gamma   90.00
#
_symmetry.space_group_name_H-M   'P 1'
#
loop_
_entity.id
_entity.type
_entity.pdbx_description
1 polymer ?
#
loop_
_entity_poly.entity_id
_entity_poly.type
_entity_poly.pdbx_seq_one_letter_code
_entity_poly.pdbx_strand_id
1 'polypeptide(L)'
;RLVNKYERGQIQHVDWLDRLAFSAIDKVKEKECERLENSFPSLVVEFCSFEHRVVFQESGANFYAPTPVSLSNELVTVWDPELGRTNPSEHKQLKLARSLTRGIIDKDLKPSSNERKSLQRIIKCPPTRTILPDEKQLVWKFRFSLMSEKKALTKFLRSVDWSDIQLNKLLN
;
A
#
# COMPACT_ATOMS: atom_id res chain seq x y z
N ARG A 1 -11.08 2.27 23.03
CA ARG A 1 -12.54 2.08 22.82
C ARG A 1 -13.36 3.23 23.41
N LEU A 2 -13.21 3.58 24.70
CA LEU A 2 -13.89 4.76 25.27
C LEU A 2 -13.18 6.07 24.90
N VAL A 3 -11.85 6.10 24.95
CA VAL A 3 -11.03 7.26 24.54
C VAL A 3 -11.34 7.70 23.12
N ASN A 4 -11.43 6.77 22.17
CA ASN A 4 -11.78 7.13 20.78
C ASN A 4 -13.21 7.68 20.64
N LYS A 5 -14.14 7.34 21.53
CA LYS A 5 -15.49 7.94 21.54
C LYS A 5 -15.46 9.34 22.14
N TYR A 6 -14.63 9.55 23.16
CA TYR A 6 -14.37 10.85 23.76
C TYR A 6 -13.74 11.82 22.75
N GLU A 7 -12.67 11.41 22.06
CA GLU A 7 -12.01 12.23 21.02
C GLU A 7 -12.92 12.58 19.83
N ARG A 8 -13.93 11.75 19.54
CA ARG A 8 -14.93 12.01 18.50
C ARG A 8 -16.12 12.85 18.97
N GLY A 9 -16.13 13.32 20.22
CA GLY A 9 -17.26 14.07 20.80
C GLY A 9 -18.53 13.25 20.98
N GLN A 10 -18.45 11.91 20.92
CA GLN A 10 -19.59 11.00 21.18
C GLN A 10 -19.86 10.83 22.68
N ILE A 11 -18.97 11.34 23.52
CA ILE A 11 -19.11 11.45 24.98
C ILE A 11 -19.10 12.94 25.29
N GLN A 12 -19.99 13.38 26.18
CA GLN A 12 -20.02 14.76 26.61
C GLN A 12 -18.73 15.09 27.35
N HIS A 13 -18.03 16.14 26.91
CA HIS A 13 -16.87 16.67 27.60
C HIS A 13 -17.31 17.41 28.87
N VAL A 14 -16.69 17.05 29.99
CA VAL A 14 -16.91 17.70 31.28
C VAL A 14 -15.54 17.90 31.92
N ASP A 15 -14.95 19.08 31.72
CA ASP A 15 -13.54 19.37 32.02
C ASP A 15 -13.06 18.91 33.40
N TRP A 16 -13.87 19.12 34.44
CA TRP A 16 -13.50 18.76 35.80
C TRP A 16 -13.54 17.25 36.05
N LEU A 17 -14.50 16.53 35.44
CA LEU A 17 -14.60 15.06 35.52
C LEU A 17 -13.53 14.40 34.66
N ASP A 18 -13.29 14.94 33.47
CA ASP A 18 -12.32 14.40 32.51
C ASP A 18 -10.91 14.45 33.08
N ARG A 19 -10.53 15.55 33.76
CA ARG A 19 -9.26 15.66 34.47
C ARG A 19 -9.08 14.58 35.55
N LEU A 20 -10.14 14.30 36.31
CA LEU A 20 -10.12 13.25 37.33
C LEU A 20 -10.05 11.86 36.71
N ALA A 21 -10.80 11.63 35.62
CA ALA A 21 -10.81 10.38 34.89
C ALA A 21 -9.46 10.07 34.24
N PHE A 22 -8.84 11.04 33.57
CA PHE A 22 -7.49 10.89 33.00
C PHE A 22 -6.44 10.63 34.07
N SER A 23 -6.48 11.38 35.18
CA SER A 23 -5.59 11.13 36.32
C SER A 23 -5.76 9.71 36.90
N ALA A 24 -6.98 9.18 36.95
CA ALA A 24 -7.23 7.82 37.39
C ALA A 24 -6.73 6.78 36.37
N ILE A 25 -6.92 7.02 35.07
CA ILE A 25 -6.43 6.16 33.98
C ILE A 25 -4.90 6.07 34.02
N ASP A 26 -4.21 7.20 34.17
CA ASP A 26 -2.75 7.24 34.25
C ASP A 26 -2.23 6.46 35.47
N LYS A 27 -2.87 6.62 36.63
CA LYS A 27 -2.53 5.85 37.85
C LYS A 27 -2.75 4.35 37.69
N VAL A 28 -3.78 3.94 36.95
CA VAL A 28 -4.01 2.51 36.65
C VAL A 28 -2.93 2.00 35.70
N LYS A 29 -2.59 2.78 34.68
CA LYS A 29 -1.54 2.43 33.71
C LYS A 29 -0.17 2.28 34.38
N GLU A 30 0.18 3.18 35.29
CA GLU A 30 1.42 3.14 36.07
C GLU A 30 1.50 1.89 36.96
N LYS A 31 0.43 1.56 37.67
CA LYS A 31 0.35 0.33 38.48
C LYS A 31 0.45 -0.95 37.65
N GLU A 32 -0.13 -0.96 36.45
CA GLU A 32 -0.01 -2.12 35.55
C GLU A 32 1.39 -2.23 34.94
N CYS A 33 2.09 -1.10 34.72
CA CYS A 33 3.50 -1.09 34.35
C CYS A 33 4.39 -1.68 35.47
N GLU A 34 4.22 -1.22 36.71
CA GLU A 34 4.96 -1.74 37.89
C GLU A 34 4.71 -3.25 38.11
N ARG A 35 3.47 -3.70 37.92
CA ARG A 35 3.12 -5.14 37.99
C ARG A 35 3.82 -5.98 36.93
N LEU A 36 4.05 -5.40 35.76
CA LEU A 36 4.65 -6.09 34.63
C LEU A 36 6.18 -6.06 34.64
N GLU A 37 6.82 -5.33 35.57
CA GLU A 37 8.28 -5.32 35.72
C GLU A 37 8.86 -6.73 36.00
N ASN A 38 8.03 -7.64 36.53
CA ASN A 38 8.37 -9.05 36.75
C ASN A 38 7.93 -10.00 35.62
N SER A 39 7.46 -9.47 34.49
CA SER A 39 6.93 -10.23 33.34
C SER A 39 7.59 -9.81 32.02
N PHE A 40 7.38 -10.59 30.96
CA PHE A 40 7.94 -10.33 29.62
C PHE A 40 7.59 -8.92 29.10
N PRO A 41 8.45 -8.29 28.27
CA PRO A 41 8.19 -6.96 27.74
C PRO A 41 6.88 -6.93 26.94
N SER A 42 6.03 -5.93 27.20
CA SER A 42 4.79 -5.71 26.45
C SER A 42 4.87 -4.45 25.59
N LEU A 43 4.18 -4.46 24.44
CA LEU A 43 4.04 -3.33 23.54
C LEU A 43 2.56 -2.95 23.41
N VAL A 44 2.24 -1.70 23.74
CA VAL A 44 0.92 -1.12 23.52
C VAL A 44 0.93 -0.38 22.19
N VAL A 45 0.13 -0.85 21.23
CA VAL A 45 -0.04 -0.22 19.91
C VAL A 45 -1.45 0.32 19.77
N GLU A 46 -1.56 1.60 19.44
CA GLU A 46 -2.83 2.24 19.11
C GLU A 46 -2.99 2.34 17.59
N PHE A 47 -4.14 1.89 17.07
CA PHE A 47 -4.50 1.99 15.67
C PHE A 47 -5.51 3.11 15.45
N CYS A 48 -5.50 3.71 14.26
CA CYS A 48 -6.54 4.64 13.84
C CYS A 48 -7.92 3.98 13.97
N SER A 49 -8.84 4.67 14.63
CA SER A 49 -10.22 4.21 14.73
C SER A 49 -11.09 4.84 13.66
N PHE A 50 -11.90 4.02 13.01
CA PHE A 50 -12.84 4.44 11.97
C PHE A 50 -14.26 4.37 12.52
N GLU A 51 -15.14 5.27 12.04
CA GLU A 51 -16.55 5.29 12.42
C GLU A 51 -17.29 4.01 11.98
N HIS A 52 -16.90 3.49 10.81
CA HIS A 52 -17.45 2.28 10.21
C HIS A 52 -16.41 1.16 10.21
N ARG A 53 -16.87 -0.10 10.18
CA ARG A 53 -15.98 -1.28 10.10
C ARG A 53 -15.20 -1.22 8.79
N VAL A 54 -13.88 -1.04 8.88
CA VAL A 54 -13.00 -1.19 7.73
C VAL A 54 -12.80 -2.68 7.46
N VAL A 55 -13.24 -3.13 6.30
CA VAL A 55 -13.00 -4.49 5.80
C VAL A 55 -12.19 -4.39 4.51
N PHE A 56 -11.28 -5.35 4.32
CA PHE A 56 -10.64 -5.50 3.03
C PHE A 56 -11.68 -6.01 2.02
N GLN A 57 -11.84 -5.30 0.91
CA GLN A 57 -12.68 -5.70 -0.19
C GLN A 57 -11.84 -5.85 -1.45
N GLU A 58 -11.88 -7.04 -2.05
CA GLU A 58 -11.31 -7.27 -3.36
C GLU A 58 -12.11 -6.46 -4.39
N SER A 59 -11.44 -5.58 -5.14
CA SER A 59 -12.09 -4.64 -6.06
C SER A 59 -12.62 -5.35 -7.31
N GLY A 60 -13.83 -5.91 -7.22
CA GLY A 60 -14.57 -6.49 -8.33
C GLY A 60 -15.73 -5.63 -8.89
N ALA A 61 -16.03 -4.47 -8.29
CA ALA A 61 -17.14 -3.63 -8.78
C ALA A 61 -16.81 -2.14 -8.62
N ASN A 62 -17.00 -1.40 -9.70
CA ASN A 62 -16.78 0.03 -9.83
C ASN A 62 -17.71 0.82 -8.90
N PHE A 63 -17.14 1.54 -7.93
CA PHE A 63 -17.83 2.65 -7.26
C PHE A 63 -16.83 3.79 -6.99
N TYR A 64 -16.47 4.52 -8.04
CA TYR A 64 -15.97 5.88 -7.89
C TYR A 64 -16.97 6.80 -8.58
N ALA A 65 -17.94 7.27 -7.82
CA ALA A 65 -18.61 8.52 -8.15
C ALA A 65 -17.68 9.65 -7.68
N PRO A 66 -17.33 10.63 -8.54
CA PRO A 66 -16.56 11.78 -8.11
C PRO A 66 -17.41 12.65 -7.16
N THR A 67 -16.85 13.05 -6.03
CA THR A 67 -17.43 14.08 -5.17
C THR A 67 -17.35 15.45 -5.86
N PRO A 68 -18.39 16.29 -5.78
CA PRO A 68 -18.37 17.62 -6.36
C PRO A 68 -17.43 18.54 -5.56
N VAL A 69 -16.46 19.13 -6.25
CA VAL A 69 -15.61 20.20 -5.71
C VAL A 69 -16.41 21.50 -5.63
N SER A 70 -16.36 22.16 -4.47
CA SER A 70 -17.05 23.43 -4.22
C SER A 70 -16.42 24.57 -5.03
N LEU A 71 -17.28 25.40 -5.64
CA LEU A 71 -16.95 26.53 -6.51
C LEU A 71 -16.75 27.83 -5.71
N SER A 72 -15.59 28.03 -5.08
CA SER A 72 -15.21 29.35 -4.54
C SER A 72 -13.83 29.77 -5.08
N ASN A 73 -13.82 30.82 -5.90
CA ASN A 73 -12.64 31.43 -6.53
C ASN A 73 -11.83 32.27 -5.53
N GLU A 74 -11.20 31.63 -4.56
CA GLU A 74 -10.31 32.30 -3.60
C GLU A 74 -8.89 31.72 -3.72
N LEU A 75 -7.89 32.60 -3.88
CA LEU A 75 -6.49 32.19 -4.02
C LEU A 75 -5.95 31.75 -2.66
N VAL A 76 -5.74 30.44 -2.51
CA VAL A 76 -5.16 29.84 -1.30
C VAL A 76 -3.74 29.37 -1.59
N THR A 77 -2.76 29.84 -0.79
CA THR A 77 -1.42 29.24 -0.77
C THR A 77 -1.50 27.87 -0.09
N VAL A 78 -1.52 26.82 -0.91
CA VAL A 78 -1.52 25.43 -0.47
C VAL A 78 -0.07 24.96 -0.34
N TRP A 79 0.30 24.43 0.83
CA TRP A 79 1.54 23.70 1.02
C TRP A 79 1.50 22.42 0.20
N ASP A 80 2.47 22.22 -0.71
CA ASP A 80 2.58 21.00 -1.53
C ASP A 80 3.22 19.86 -0.72
N PRO A 81 2.45 18.84 -0.30
CA PRO A 81 2.97 17.71 0.47
C PRO A 81 3.81 16.75 -0.38
N GLU A 82 3.86 16.96 -1.71
CA GLU A 82 4.54 16.09 -2.67
C GLU A 82 5.98 16.52 -2.97
N LEU A 83 6.48 17.61 -2.36
CA LEU A 83 7.88 18.02 -2.43
C LEU A 83 8.80 16.90 -1.90
N GLY A 84 9.51 16.23 -2.82
CA GLY A 84 10.42 15.11 -2.52
C GLY A 84 9.86 13.71 -2.86
N ARG A 85 8.64 13.61 -3.40
CA ARG A 85 8.09 12.35 -3.91
C ARG A 85 8.50 12.11 -5.36
N THR A 86 8.36 10.85 -5.80
CA THR A 86 8.62 10.47 -7.20
C THR A 86 7.76 11.30 -8.14
N ASN A 87 8.33 11.70 -9.28
CA ASN A 87 7.65 12.59 -10.21
C ASN A 87 6.32 11.94 -10.66
N PRO A 88 5.16 12.58 -10.42
CA PRO A 88 3.87 12.03 -10.79
C PRO A 88 3.75 11.82 -12.30
N SER A 89 4.45 12.62 -13.11
CA SER A 89 4.53 12.48 -14.56
C SER A 89 5.33 11.25 -14.97
N GLU A 90 6.45 10.97 -14.30
CA GLU A 90 7.27 9.78 -14.55
C GLU A 90 6.52 8.51 -14.13
N HIS A 91 5.88 8.54 -12.96
CA HIS A 91 5.02 7.45 -12.49
C HIS A 91 3.85 7.20 -13.44
N LYS A 92 3.21 8.28 -13.92
CA LYS A 92 2.16 8.21 -14.92
C LYS A 92 2.69 7.68 -16.25
N GLN A 93 3.88 8.08 -16.70
CA GLN A 93 4.50 7.57 -17.94
C GLN A 93 4.80 6.08 -17.83
N LEU A 94 5.36 5.62 -16.71
CA LEU A 94 5.59 4.19 -16.44
C LEU A 94 4.26 3.42 -16.39
N LYS A 95 3.23 3.96 -15.72
CA LYS A 95 1.90 3.37 -15.67
C LYS A 95 1.23 3.34 -17.05
N LEU A 96 1.35 4.40 -17.84
CA LEU A 96 0.80 4.49 -19.19
C LEU A 96 1.54 3.59 -20.17
N ALA A 97 2.87 3.50 -20.11
CA ALA A 97 3.65 2.56 -20.92
C ALA A 97 3.22 1.10 -20.64
N ARG A 98 2.98 0.77 -19.37
CA ARG A 98 2.39 -0.52 -18.96
C ARG A 98 0.92 -0.66 -19.36
N SER A 99 0.16 0.44 -19.42
CA SER A 99 -1.26 0.46 -19.77
C SER A 99 -1.53 0.43 -21.28
N LEU A 100 -0.65 1.00 -22.10
CA LEU A 100 -0.67 0.93 -23.56
C LEU A 100 -0.48 -0.53 -24.02
N THR A 101 0.26 -1.33 -23.25
CA THR A 101 0.34 -2.79 -23.44
C THR A 101 -0.90 -3.56 -22.95
N ARG A 102 -1.91 -2.92 -22.32
CA ARG A 102 -3.11 -3.59 -21.78
C ARG A 102 -4.22 -3.82 -22.82
N GLY A 103 -4.22 -3.12 -23.95
CA GLY A 103 -5.28 -3.24 -24.97
C GLY A 103 -5.12 -4.43 -25.92
N ILE A 104 -3.89 -4.90 -26.13
CA ILE A 104 -3.56 -6.04 -26.99
C ILE A 104 -2.49 -6.86 -26.25
N ILE A 105 -2.95 -7.72 -25.34
CA ILE A 105 -2.07 -8.65 -24.64
C ILE A 105 -1.89 -9.87 -25.56
N ASP A 106 -0.78 -9.90 -26.28
CA ASP A 106 -0.38 -11.08 -27.05
C ASP A 106 0.08 -12.19 -26.08
N LYS A 107 -0.83 -13.14 -25.81
CA LYS A 107 -0.56 -14.29 -24.93
C LYS A 107 0.53 -15.21 -25.48
N ASP A 108 0.73 -15.18 -26.80
CA ASP A 108 1.70 -16.02 -27.51
C ASP A 108 3.02 -15.28 -27.79
N LEU A 109 3.20 -14.10 -27.19
CA LEU A 109 4.41 -13.31 -27.35
C LEU A 109 5.63 -14.08 -26.84
N LYS A 110 6.46 -14.53 -27.79
CA LYS A 110 7.72 -15.24 -27.51
C LYS A 110 8.88 -14.24 -27.46
N PRO A 111 9.77 -14.36 -26.45
CA PRO A 111 10.96 -13.53 -26.40
C PRO A 111 11.90 -13.84 -27.56
N SER A 112 12.55 -12.81 -28.11
CA SER A 112 13.67 -12.97 -29.04
C SER A 112 14.82 -13.73 -28.40
N SER A 113 15.77 -14.23 -29.20
CA SER A 113 16.96 -14.95 -28.68
C SER A 113 17.72 -14.15 -27.61
N ASN A 114 17.84 -12.83 -27.79
CA ASN A 114 18.51 -11.94 -26.85
C ASN A 114 17.68 -11.74 -25.57
N GLU A 115 16.37 -11.50 -25.68
CA GLU A 115 15.47 -11.36 -24.53
C GLU A 115 15.41 -12.66 -23.73
N ARG A 116 15.40 -13.84 -24.38
CA ARG A 116 15.40 -15.14 -23.73
C ARG A 116 16.68 -15.37 -22.92
N LYS A 117 17.85 -14.98 -23.46
CA LYS A 117 19.13 -15.03 -22.72
C LYS A 117 19.11 -14.10 -21.50
N SER A 118 18.57 -12.90 -21.65
CA SER A 118 18.42 -11.94 -20.54
C SER A 118 17.47 -12.45 -19.46
N LEU A 119 16.32 -13.00 -19.83
CA LEU A 119 15.37 -13.63 -18.90
C LEU A 119 16.01 -14.79 -18.14
N GLN A 120 16.73 -15.68 -18.84
CA GLN A 120 17.44 -16.80 -18.20
C GLN A 120 18.51 -16.32 -17.22
N ARG A 121 19.22 -15.23 -17.53
CA ARG A 121 20.17 -14.60 -16.61
C ARG A 121 19.47 -14.09 -15.34
N ILE A 122 18.33 -13.41 -15.49
CA ILE A 122 17.54 -12.89 -14.37
C ILE A 122 17.00 -14.02 -13.50
N ILE A 123 16.49 -15.10 -14.10
CA ILE A 123 15.93 -16.26 -13.39
C ILE A 123 17.01 -17.00 -12.60
N LYS A 124 18.21 -17.16 -13.17
CA LYS A 124 19.36 -17.81 -12.51
C LYS A 124 19.96 -17.00 -11.37
N CYS A 125 19.70 -15.69 -11.29
CA CYS A 125 20.25 -14.85 -10.24
C CYS A 125 19.76 -15.26 -8.85
N PRO A 126 20.58 -15.11 -7.80
CA PRO A 126 20.20 -15.45 -6.44
C PRO A 126 18.99 -14.61 -5.96
N PRO A 127 18.18 -15.14 -5.02
CA PRO A 127 17.01 -14.43 -4.49
C PRO A 127 17.34 -13.11 -3.78
N THR A 128 18.57 -12.92 -3.32
CA THR A 128 19.05 -11.72 -2.63
C THR A 128 19.33 -10.55 -3.57
N ARG A 129 19.56 -10.79 -4.88
CA ARG A 129 19.80 -9.72 -5.85
C ARG A 129 18.57 -8.84 -6.04
N THR A 130 18.75 -7.53 -6.11
CA THR A 130 17.72 -6.56 -6.51
C THR A 130 17.49 -6.63 -8.02
N ILE A 131 16.22 -6.65 -8.44
CA ILE A 131 15.83 -6.68 -9.85
C ILE A 131 15.70 -5.23 -10.32
N LEU A 132 16.43 -4.85 -11.36
CA LEU A 132 16.41 -3.50 -11.92
C LEU A 132 15.02 -3.19 -12.54
N PRO A 133 14.54 -1.94 -12.57
CA PRO A 133 13.28 -1.56 -13.23
C PRO A 133 13.12 -2.14 -14.65
N ASP A 134 14.16 -2.10 -15.48
CA ASP A 134 14.13 -2.66 -16.84
C ASP A 134 14.00 -4.18 -16.84
N GLU A 135 14.69 -4.86 -15.91
CA GLU A 135 14.58 -6.31 -15.72
C GLU A 135 13.17 -6.69 -15.25
N LYS A 136 12.56 -5.89 -14.36
CA LYS A 136 11.17 -6.07 -13.92
C LYS A 136 10.20 -5.91 -15.09
N GLN A 137 10.41 -4.91 -15.93
CA GLN A 137 9.59 -4.69 -17.13
C GLN A 137 9.71 -5.86 -18.11
N LEU A 138 10.91 -6.40 -18.29
CA LEU A 138 11.14 -7.55 -19.16
C LEU A 138 10.42 -8.81 -18.63
N VAL A 139 10.50 -9.08 -17.32
CA VAL A 139 9.80 -10.19 -16.67
C VAL A 139 8.28 -10.03 -16.78
N TRP A 140 7.76 -8.80 -16.60
CA TRP A 140 6.33 -8.52 -16.74
C TRP A 140 5.83 -8.66 -18.19
N LYS A 141 6.61 -8.17 -19.17
CA LYS A 141 6.31 -8.27 -20.61
C LYS A 141 6.10 -9.71 -21.05
N PHE A 142 6.94 -10.63 -20.57
CA PHE A 142 6.92 -12.06 -20.96
C PHE A 142 6.26 -12.97 -19.91
N ARG A 143 5.42 -12.43 -19.02
CA ARG A 143 4.81 -13.17 -17.91
C ARG A 143 4.09 -14.47 -18.33
N PHE A 144 3.39 -14.47 -19.47
CA PHE A 144 2.68 -15.65 -19.97
C PHE A 144 3.65 -16.72 -20.49
N SER A 145 4.67 -16.32 -21.24
CA SER A 145 5.73 -17.23 -21.69
C SER A 145 6.54 -17.80 -20.52
N LEU A 146 6.61 -17.10 -19.39
CA LEU A 146 7.33 -17.54 -18.19
C LEU A 146 6.52 -18.45 -17.27
N MET A 147 5.21 -18.65 -17.52
CA MET A 147 4.36 -19.55 -16.71
C MET A 147 4.86 -20.99 -16.70
N SER A 148 5.50 -21.45 -17.78
CA SER A 148 6.07 -22.80 -17.85
C SER A 148 7.28 -22.98 -16.93
N GLU A 149 7.99 -21.91 -16.57
CA GLU A 149 9.22 -21.96 -15.76
C GLU A 149 8.93 -21.65 -14.29
N LYS A 150 8.80 -22.69 -13.45
CA LYS A 150 8.53 -22.54 -11.99
C LYS A 150 9.54 -21.65 -11.26
N LYS A 151 10.79 -21.63 -11.72
CA LYS A 151 11.86 -20.79 -11.13
C LYS A 151 11.64 -19.29 -11.37
N ALA A 152 10.89 -18.92 -12.40
CA ALA A 152 10.59 -17.53 -12.74
C ALA A 152 9.56 -16.89 -11.79
N LEU A 153 8.73 -17.69 -11.12
CA LEU A 153 7.64 -17.21 -10.26
C LEU A 153 8.13 -16.23 -9.18
N THR A 154 9.22 -16.58 -8.48
CA THR A 154 9.76 -15.73 -7.42
C THR A 154 10.31 -14.40 -7.97
N LYS A 155 10.83 -14.39 -9.19
CA LYS A 155 11.28 -13.17 -9.87
C LYS A 155 10.08 -12.34 -10.35
N PHE A 156 9.04 -13.00 -10.84
CA PHE A 156 7.79 -12.37 -11.23
C PHE A 156 7.14 -11.64 -10.05
N LEU A 157 6.96 -12.31 -8.91
CA LEU A 157 6.36 -11.70 -7.72
C LEU A 157 7.14 -10.48 -7.21
N ARG A 158 8.47 -10.46 -7.36
CA ARG A 158 9.32 -9.31 -7.02
C ARG A 158 9.34 -8.22 -8.10
N SER A 159 8.91 -8.53 -9.31
CA SER A 159 8.75 -7.56 -10.40
C SER A 159 7.41 -6.82 -10.36
N VAL A 160 6.42 -7.39 -9.68
CA VAL A 160 5.11 -6.78 -9.44
C VAL A 160 5.21 -5.73 -8.34
N ASP A 161 4.58 -4.59 -8.58
CA ASP A 161 4.40 -3.54 -7.58
C ASP A 161 3.07 -3.74 -6.87
N TRP A 162 3.11 -4.29 -5.66
CA TRP A 162 1.93 -4.60 -4.84
C TRP A 162 1.29 -3.36 -4.21
N SER A 163 1.98 -2.22 -4.24
CA SER A 163 1.42 -0.94 -3.80
C SER A 163 0.39 -0.38 -4.79
N ASP A 164 0.43 -0.84 -6.04
CA ASP A 164 -0.52 -0.44 -7.08
C ASP A 164 -1.72 -1.39 -7.09
N ILE A 165 -2.80 -0.99 -6.43
CA ILE A 165 -4.06 -1.75 -6.32
C ILE A 165 -4.62 -2.15 -7.71
N GLN A 166 -4.26 -1.41 -8.78
CA GLN A 166 -4.68 -1.73 -10.16
C GLN A 166 -3.90 -2.89 -10.79
N LEU A 167 -2.67 -3.19 -10.34
CA LEU A 167 -1.87 -4.32 -10.84
C LEU A 167 -2.44 -5.67 -10.35
N ASN A 168 -3.02 -5.69 -9.14
CA ASN A 168 -3.62 -6.88 -8.54
C ASN A 168 -4.86 -7.38 -9.30
N LYS A 169 -5.52 -6.52 -10.08
CA LYS A 169 -6.72 -6.86 -10.86
C LYS A 169 -6.47 -7.77 -12.08
N LEU A 170 -5.22 -7.93 -12.52
CA LEU A 170 -4.86 -8.62 -13.77
C LEU A 170 -4.15 -9.97 -13.54
N LEU A 171 -4.03 -10.41 -12.29
CA LEU A 171 -3.44 -11.69 -11.92
C LEU A 171 -4.47 -12.83 -11.86
N ASN A 172 -5.76 -12.50 -11.92
CA ASN A 172 -6.89 -13.44 -12.05
C ASN A 172 -7.39 -13.47 -13.50
#